data_AF-A0AAD3CKT4-F1
#
_entry.id   AF-A0AAD3CKT4-F1
#
_cell.length_a   1.000
_cell.length_b   1.000
_cell.length_c   1.000
_cell.angle_alpha   90.00
_cell.angle_beta   90.00
_cell.angle_gamma   90.00
#
_symmetry.space_group_name_H-M   'P 1'
#
loop_
_entity.id
_entity.type
_entity.pdbx_description
1 polymer ?
#
loop_
_entity_poly.entity_id
_entity_poly.type
_entity_poly.pdbx_seq_one_letter_code
_entity_poly.pdbx_strand_id
1 'polypeptide(L)'
;MNDFFFNKDSEGAESPLLSFSLGSSSSRVRPIVYLNGPDAYGFLKSTRPGVTSMSAYSNDFFLISSGFDVQLNQAYCGVAAAASILNSLRFLNSTDSSSAVDIPMDPIYNPYPYATQEDIFNVCTQQTVISHTGGGPGIDGLLTPPYGLSLSQITALLNCHLQSTKDSSWTATAHYVDSASWSMIGIAKMRFHLKHALKDPNSRVLLNYDRWKIGQTGSGHWAPVGSYSHTLDAFLLMEVAKYKYPSVWVPSERLFDGMSTTDDCGEWNFPAAQDTLSREERLSTSPREYETTISKLCCKSEPRGYIIISKS
;
A
#
# COMPACT_ATOMS: atom_id res chain seq x y z
N MET A 1 -22.06 1.62 8.66
CA MET A 1 -20.72 1.67 8.04
C MET A 1 -20.61 2.98 7.29
N ASN A 2 -19.43 3.60 7.33
CA ASN A 2 -19.17 5.00 6.96
C ASN A 2 -19.27 5.29 5.45
N ASP A 3 -20.45 5.15 4.85
CA ASP A 3 -20.66 5.43 3.42
C ASP A 3 -20.32 6.89 3.05
N PHE A 4 -20.41 7.84 3.98
CA PHE A 4 -20.17 9.24 3.68
C PHE A 4 -18.71 9.55 3.28
N PHE A 5 -17.72 8.90 3.90
CA PHE A 5 -16.29 9.17 3.63
C PHE A 5 -15.71 8.27 2.54
N PHE A 6 -16.21 7.03 2.43
CA PHE A 6 -15.69 6.08 1.44
C PHE A 6 -16.39 6.15 0.07
N ASN A 7 -17.56 6.80 -0.01
CA ASN A 7 -18.45 6.73 -1.17
C ASN A 7 -18.69 8.09 -1.85
N LYS A 8 -17.88 9.11 -1.54
CA LYS A 8 -17.99 10.49 -2.07
C LYS A 8 -17.90 10.60 -3.60
N ASP A 9 -17.52 9.51 -4.30
CA ASP A 9 -17.38 9.43 -5.76
C ASP A 9 -18.35 8.44 -6.43
N SER A 10 -19.41 8.00 -5.74
CA SER A 10 -20.38 7.03 -6.30
C SER A 10 -21.45 7.65 -7.20
N GLU A 11 -21.60 8.97 -7.24
CA GLU A 11 -22.48 9.66 -8.20
C GLU A 11 -21.72 9.90 -9.52
N GLY A 12 -21.74 8.89 -10.40
CA GLY A 12 -21.32 9.04 -11.81
C GLY A 12 -20.32 8.00 -12.36
N ALA A 13 -19.94 6.99 -11.59
CA ALA A 13 -19.03 5.96 -12.08
C ALA A 13 -19.75 4.97 -13.03
N GLU A 14 -19.61 5.18 -14.35
CA GLU A 14 -19.84 4.09 -15.31
C GLU A 14 -18.89 2.93 -15.01
N SER A 15 -19.40 1.70 -15.06
CA SER A 15 -18.58 0.48 -14.95
C SER A 15 -17.41 0.54 -15.96
N PRO A 16 -16.18 0.17 -15.59
CA PRO A 16 -15.02 0.20 -16.50
C PRO A 16 -15.05 -0.93 -17.54
N LEU A 17 -16.22 -1.50 -17.82
CA LEU A 17 -16.38 -2.52 -18.85
C LEU A 17 -16.38 -1.84 -20.23
N LEU A 18 -15.18 -1.83 -20.82
CA LEU A 18 -14.90 -1.70 -22.25
C LEU A 18 -15.36 -0.38 -22.90
N SER A 19 -14.49 0.63 -22.89
CA SER A 19 -14.49 1.66 -23.94
C SER A 19 -13.13 1.73 -24.64
N PHE A 20 -13.00 0.99 -25.73
CA PHE A 20 -12.00 1.31 -26.75
C PHE A 20 -12.54 2.49 -27.58
N SER A 21 -12.15 3.71 -27.21
CA SER A 21 -12.40 4.88 -28.05
C SER A 21 -11.09 5.34 -28.68
N LEU A 22 -10.97 5.14 -30.01
CA LEU A 22 -9.94 5.75 -30.85
C LEU A 22 -10.33 7.21 -31.10
N GLY A 23 -10.01 8.09 -30.15
CA GLY A 23 -10.22 9.53 -30.24
C GLY A 23 -8.89 10.30 -30.22
N SER A 24 -8.60 11.02 -31.31
CA SER A 24 -7.46 11.91 -31.46
C SER A 24 -7.62 13.17 -30.60
N SER A 25 -6.86 13.27 -29.51
CA SER A 25 -6.60 14.52 -28.78
C SER A 25 -5.24 14.48 -28.08
N SER A 26 -4.59 15.63 -28.07
CA SER A 26 -3.20 15.90 -27.76
C SER A 26 -2.87 15.80 -26.26
N SER A 27 -2.83 14.59 -25.71
CA SER A 27 -1.84 14.07 -24.74
C SER A 27 -2.14 12.57 -24.57
N ARG A 28 -1.27 11.68 -25.06
CA ARG A 28 -1.53 10.24 -24.97
C ARG A 28 -1.24 9.75 -23.55
N VAL A 29 -2.20 9.95 -22.64
CA VAL A 29 -2.18 9.28 -21.34
C VAL A 29 -2.19 7.78 -21.61
N ARG A 30 -1.12 7.08 -21.21
CA ARG A 30 -1.01 5.63 -21.40
C ARG A 30 -2.10 4.93 -20.58
N PRO A 31 -2.84 3.96 -21.16
CA PRO A 31 -3.89 3.24 -20.43
C PRO A 31 -3.27 2.35 -19.35
N ILE A 32 -4.03 2.12 -18.27
CA ILE A 32 -3.73 1.06 -17.29
C ILE A 32 -4.18 -0.29 -17.86
N VAL A 33 -3.53 -1.38 -17.45
CA VAL A 33 -3.87 -2.74 -17.91
C VAL A 33 -4.14 -3.64 -16.71
N TYR A 34 -5.39 -4.06 -16.54
CA TYR A 34 -5.74 -4.98 -15.47
C TYR A 34 -5.19 -6.39 -15.72
N LEU A 35 -4.75 -7.05 -14.66
CA LEU A 35 -4.24 -8.41 -14.63
C LEU A 35 -5.40 -9.42 -14.61
N ASN A 36 -6.24 -9.38 -15.66
CA ASN A 36 -7.46 -10.19 -15.79
C ASN A 36 -7.50 -11.02 -17.08
N GLY A 37 -6.37 -11.13 -17.79
CA GLY A 37 -6.25 -11.88 -19.04
C GLY A 37 -4.81 -12.29 -19.34
N PRO A 38 -4.60 -13.31 -20.22
CA PRO A 38 -3.28 -13.88 -20.47
C PRO A 38 -2.26 -12.87 -20.99
N ASP A 39 -2.68 -11.90 -21.81
CA ASP A 39 -1.80 -10.84 -22.31
C ASP A 39 -1.23 -9.98 -21.18
N ALA A 40 -2.05 -9.69 -20.15
CA ALA A 40 -1.63 -8.92 -18.99
C ALA A 40 -0.61 -9.68 -18.13
N TYR A 41 -0.75 -11.01 -18.01
CA TYR A 41 0.28 -11.86 -17.38
C TYR A 41 1.54 -11.99 -18.23
N GLY A 42 1.42 -11.81 -19.56
CA GLY A 42 2.55 -11.77 -20.49
C GLY A 42 3.59 -10.70 -20.12
N PHE A 43 3.18 -9.59 -19.51
CA PHE A 43 4.06 -8.51 -19.08
C PHE A 43 4.94 -8.85 -17.86
N LEU A 44 4.70 -9.97 -17.18
CA LEU A 44 5.62 -10.50 -16.17
C LEU A 44 6.87 -11.13 -16.81
N LYS A 45 6.84 -11.40 -18.12
CA LYS A 45 7.95 -12.04 -18.84
C LYS A 45 8.88 -11.00 -19.47
N SER A 46 10.12 -11.40 -19.69
CA SER A 46 11.08 -10.67 -20.53
C SER A 46 11.41 -11.53 -21.74
N THR A 47 11.32 -10.92 -22.93
CA THR A 47 11.63 -11.59 -24.19
C THR A 47 12.94 -11.04 -24.73
N ARG A 48 13.90 -11.94 -24.96
CA ARG A 48 15.13 -11.70 -25.73
C ARG A 48 15.07 -12.56 -27.00
N PRO A 49 15.82 -12.25 -28.07
CA PRO A 49 15.83 -13.06 -29.28
C PRO A 49 16.02 -14.55 -28.96
N GLY A 50 15.02 -15.38 -29.28
CA GLY A 50 15.04 -16.83 -29.08
C GLY A 50 14.75 -17.33 -27.66
N VAL A 51 14.57 -16.47 -26.65
CA VAL A 51 14.32 -16.89 -25.26
C VAL A 51 13.29 -16.00 -24.58
N THR A 52 12.22 -16.61 -24.06
CA THR A 52 11.26 -15.95 -23.16
C THR A 52 11.44 -16.52 -21.75
N SER A 53 11.74 -15.66 -20.78
CA SER A 53 11.89 -16.04 -19.37
C SER A 53 11.07 -15.09 -18.48
N MET A 54 10.98 -15.40 -17.18
CA MET A 54 10.44 -14.42 -16.24
C MET A 54 11.33 -13.17 -16.21
N SER A 55 10.70 -12.00 -16.08
CA SER A 55 11.40 -10.74 -15.92
C SER A 55 12.12 -10.71 -14.56
N ALA A 56 13.33 -10.16 -14.53
CA ALA A 56 14.10 -9.98 -13.29
C ALA A 56 13.41 -9.08 -12.25
N TYR A 57 12.33 -8.38 -12.64
CA TYR A 57 11.51 -7.57 -11.74
C TYR A 57 10.28 -8.31 -11.21
N SER A 58 10.00 -9.54 -11.66
CA SER A 58 8.72 -10.23 -11.37
C SER A 58 8.77 -11.24 -10.23
N ASN A 59 9.89 -11.32 -9.51
CA ASN A 59 10.00 -12.27 -8.40
C ASN A 59 8.99 -11.94 -7.28
N ASP A 60 8.84 -10.65 -6.99
CA ASP A 60 7.94 -10.14 -5.96
C ASP A 60 6.48 -10.50 -6.22
N PHE A 61 6.04 -10.51 -7.49
CA PHE A 61 4.69 -10.97 -7.85
C PHE A 61 4.39 -12.35 -7.27
N PHE A 62 5.32 -13.31 -7.40
CA PHE A 62 5.12 -14.66 -6.90
C PHE A 62 5.19 -14.74 -5.38
N LEU A 63 6.15 -14.04 -4.78
CA LEU A 63 6.35 -14.06 -3.33
C LEU A 63 5.18 -13.40 -2.60
N ILE A 64 4.70 -12.25 -3.10
CA ILE A 64 3.52 -11.56 -2.56
C ILE A 64 2.28 -12.42 -2.75
N SER A 65 2.07 -13.01 -3.94
CA SER A 65 0.87 -13.83 -4.24
C SER A 65 0.66 -15.00 -3.26
N SER A 66 1.72 -15.44 -2.57
CA SER A 66 1.65 -16.55 -1.61
C SER A 66 1.00 -16.20 -0.27
N GLY A 67 0.74 -14.92 0.02
CA GLY A 67 0.11 -14.45 1.26
C GLY A 67 -0.59 -13.10 1.08
N PHE A 68 -1.22 -12.94 -0.09
CA PHE A 68 -1.88 -11.73 -0.55
C PHE A 68 -3.38 -11.90 -0.38
N ASP A 69 -3.97 -11.24 0.62
CA ASP A 69 -5.39 -11.34 0.95
C ASP A 69 -6.21 -10.12 0.51
N VAL A 70 -7.53 -10.26 0.56
CA VAL A 70 -8.46 -9.13 0.36
C VAL A 70 -8.52 -8.27 1.61
N GLN A 71 -8.56 -6.94 1.48
CA GLN A 71 -8.73 -6.06 2.64
C GLN A 71 -10.05 -6.34 3.37
N LEU A 72 -10.03 -6.41 4.70
CA LEU A 72 -11.21 -6.78 5.52
C LEU A 72 -12.36 -5.78 5.36
N ASN A 73 -12.04 -4.49 5.21
CA ASN A 73 -12.99 -3.42 4.96
C ASN A 73 -12.30 -2.25 4.24
N GLN A 74 -13.05 -1.19 3.94
CA GLN A 74 -12.58 -0.07 3.11
C GLN A 74 -11.43 0.76 3.72
N ALA A 75 -11.19 0.67 5.03
CA ALA A 75 -10.06 1.35 5.70
C ALA A 75 -8.80 0.48 5.82
N TYR A 76 -8.89 -0.82 5.52
CA TYR A 76 -7.83 -1.80 5.80
C TYR A 76 -6.84 -1.99 4.64
N CYS A 77 -6.88 -1.18 3.59
CA CYS A 77 -5.98 -1.35 2.45
C CYS A 77 -4.50 -1.33 2.86
N GLY A 78 -4.07 -0.41 3.72
CA GLY A 78 -2.70 -0.35 4.22
C GLY A 78 -2.31 -1.58 5.06
N VAL A 79 -3.24 -2.06 5.89
CA VAL A 79 -3.07 -3.23 6.76
C VAL A 79 -2.91 -4.51 5.92
N ALA A 80 -3.83 -4.74 4.97
CA ALA A 80 -3.79 -5.87 4.05
C ALA A 80 -2.50 -5.87 3.22
N ALA A 81 -2.09 -4.68 2.76
CA ALA A 81 -0.88 -4.51 1.98
C ALA A 81 0.37 -4.80 2.83
N ALA A 82 0.45 -4.31 4.07
CA ALA A 82 1.55 -4.60 4.99
C ALA A 82 1.64 -6.09 5.35
N ALA A 83 0.52 -6.75 5.66
CA ALA A 83 0.48 -8.19 5.91
C ALA A 83 0.98 -8.98 4.68
N SER A 84 0.60 -8.57 3.48
CA SER A 84 1.09 -9.17 2.23
C SER A 84 2.61 -9.02 2.05
N ILE A 85 3.17 -7.87 2.44
CA ILE A 85 4.62 -7.67 2.46
C ILE A 85 5.29 -8.62 3.45
N LEU A 86 4.84 -8.67 4.71
CA LEU A 86 5.40 -9.56 5.73
C LEU A 86 5.35 -11.03 5.27
N ASN A 87 4.20 -11.49 4.78
CA ASN A 87 4.04 -12.85 4.28
C ASN A 87 4.96 -13.19 3.09
N SER A 88 5.35 -12.20 2.28
CA SER A 88 6.31 -12.39 1.17
C SER A 88 7.75 -12.62 1.64
N LEU A 89 8.05 -12.31 2.91
CA LEU A 89 9.37 -12.50 3.53
C LEU A 89 9.49 -13.86 4.21
N ARG A 90 8.37 -14.55 4.49
CA ARG A 90 8.34 -15.81 5.26
C ARG A 90 9.18 -16.94 4.69
N PHE A 91 9.42 -16.92 3.39
CA PHE A 91 10.17 -17.95 2.67
C PHE A 91 11.58 -17.50 2.27
N LEU A 92 11.99 -16.29 2.64
CA LEU A 92 13.36 -15.84 2.49
C LEU A 92 14.21 -16.50 3.58
N ASN A 93 14.46 -17.80 3.42
CA ASN A 93 15.33 -18.54 4.31
C ASN A 93 16.78 -18.10 4.06
N SER A 94 17.36 -17.43 5.04
CA SER A 94 18.77 -17.59 5.34
C SER A 94 18.99 -19.05 5.76
N THR A 95 20.11 -19.65 5.37
CA THR A 95 20.58 -20.93 5.93
C THR A 95 20.76 -20.87 7.45
N ASP A 96 20.69 -19.66 8.01
CA ASP A 96 20.67 -19.36 9.43
C ASP A 96 19.27 -18.88 9.85
N SER A 97 18.56 -19.73 10.60
CA SER A 97 17.25 -19.44 11.20
C SER A 97 17.22 -18.23 12.14
N SER A 98 18.37 -17.66 12.51
CA SER A 98 18.45 -16.43 13.30
C SER A 98 18.21 -15.14 12.50
N SER A 99 18.27 -15.22 11.16
CA SER A 99 18.20 -14.06 10.26
C SER A 99 16.87 -13.88 9.53
N ALA A 100 15.86 -14.67 9.90
CA ALA A 100 14.52 -14.64 9.32
C ALA A 100 13.67 -13.55 9.99
N VAL A 101 12.85 -12.85 9.20
CA VAL A 101 11.84 -11.93 9.73
C VAL A 101 10.81 -12.75 10.52
N ASP A 102 10.55 -12.35 11.76
CA ASP A 102 9.49 -12.96 12.56
C ASP A 102 8.14 -12.55 11.96
N ILE A 103 7.46 -13.53 11.39
CA ILE A 103 6.13 -13.33 10.81
C ILE A 103 5.13 -13.62 11.92
N PRO A 104 4.20 -12.68 12.21
CA PRO A 104 3.09 -12.94 13.11
C PRO A 104 2.39 -14.27 12.79
N MET A 105 1.94 -14.94 13.85
CA MET A 105 1.25 -16.22 13.74
C MET A 105 -0.06 -16.13 14.48
N ASP A 106 -1.13 -15.94 13.71
CA ASP A 106 -2.48 -16.08 14.20
C ASP A 106 -2.67 -17.46 14.87
N PRO A 107 -3.24 -17.52 16.09
CA PRO A 107 -3.49 -18.78 16.79
C PRO A 107 -4.27 -19.81 15.97
N ILE A 108 -5.12 -19.39 15.02
CA ILE A 108 -5.88 -20.30 14.16
C ILE A 108 -4.99 -21.07 13.17
N TYR A 109 -3.84 -20.50 12.79
CA TYR A 109 -2.91 -21.10 11.82
C TYR A 109 -1.72 -21.80 12.48
N ASN A 110 -1.63 -21.81 13.82
CA ASN A 110 -0.58 -22.50 14.57
C ASN A 110 -0.40 -23.97 14.09
N PRO A 111 0.82 -24.43 13.75
CA PRO A 111 2.14 -23.79 13.98
C PRO A 111 2.73 -23.05 12.77
N TYR A 112 1.93 -22.64 11.80
CA TYR A 112 2.41 -22.05 10.55
C TYR A 112 2.37 -20.51 10.60
N PRO A 113 3.52 -19.81 10.51
CA PRO A 113 3.54 -18.34 10.48
C PRO A 113 2.81 -17.79 9.25
N TYR A 114 1.87 -16.89 9.50
CA TYR A 114 1.07 -16.22 8.49
C TYR A 114 0.47 -14.95 9.09
N ALA A 115 0.97 -13.80 8.66
CA ALA A 115 0.46 -12.50 9.08
C ALA A 115 -0.95 -12.28 8.51
N THR A 116 -1.91 -12.04 9.39
CA THR A 116 -3.28 -11.67 9.09
C THR A 116 -3.48 -10.17 9.27
N GLN A 117 -4.67 -9.67 8.92
CA GLN A 117 -5.03 -8.27 9.16
C GLN A 117 -5.40 -7.99 10.63
N GLU A 118 -5.35 -9.00 11.49
CA GLU A 118 -5.66 -8.90 12.92
C GLU A 118 -4.40 -9.06 13.78
N ASP A 119 -3.56 -10.06 13.50
CA ASP A 119 -2.38 -10.40 14.31
C ASP A 119 -1.16 -9.49 14.09
N ILE A 120 -1.16 -8.67 13.02
CA ILE A 120 -0.10 -7.67 12.79
C ILE A 120 -0.17 -6.51 13.78
N PHE A 121 -1.18 -6.47 14.66
CA PHE A 121 -1.31 -5.45 15.69
C PHE A 121 -0.81 -5.94 17.06
N ASN A 122 0.51 -5.88 17.24
CA ASN A 122 1.20 -6.24 18.48
C ASN A 122 1.37 -5.05 19.46
N VAL A 123 2.03 -5.29 20.60
CA VAL A 123 2.30 -4.26 21.62
C VAL A 123 3.06 -3.05 21.06
N CYS A 124 4.00 -3.25 20.13
CA CYS A 124 4.71 -2.14 19.48
C CYS A 124 3.76 -1.28 18.66
N THR A 125 2.90 -1.89 17.84
CA THR A 125 1.95 -1.14 17.00
C THR A 125 0.89 -0.39 17.82
N GLN A 126 0.45 -0.96 18.95
CA GLN A 126 -0.45 -0.30 19.90
C GLN A 126 0.15 0.98 20.47
N GLN A 127 1.47 1.00 20.67
CA GLN A 127 2.18 2.13 21.27
C GLN A 127 2.60 3.18 20.24
N THR A 128 2.78 2.78 18.98
CA THR A 128 3.48 3.62 17.98
C THR A 128 2.71 3.86 16.70
N VAL A 129 1.60 3.16 16.41
CA VAL A 129 0.92 3.22 15.11
C VAL A 129 -0.51 3.69 15.22
N ILE A 130 -1.34 3.00 16.02
CA ILE A 130 -2.80 3.21 16.00
C ILE A 130 -3.41 2.92 17.37
N SER A 131 -4.47 3.66 17.72
CA SER A 131 -5.21 3.42 18.96
C SER A 131 -6.05 2.14 18.87
N HIS A 132 -6.08 1.41 19.97
CA HIS A 132 -6.97 0.26 20.17
C HIS A 132 -8.17 0.61 21.06
N THR A 133 -8.37 1.89 21.40
CA THR A 133 -9.47 2.32 22.27
C THR A 133 -10.77 2.44 21.47
N GLY A 134 -11.80 1.65 21.83
CA GLY A 134 -13.06 1.65 21.07
C GLY A 134 -14.06 0.55 21.43
N GLY A 135 -13.59 -0.60 21.91
CA GLY A 135 -14.42 -1.65 22.52
C GLY A 135 -15.09 -2.62 21.54
N GLY A 136 -14.81 -2.56 20.24
CA GLY A 136 -15.17 -3.59 19.28
C GLY A 136 -14.14 -4.73 19.18
N PRO A 137 -14.51 -5.91 18.62
CA PRO A 137 -13.54 -6.92 18.22
C PRO A 137 -12.78 -6.40 16.98
N GLY A 138 -11.69 -5.65 17.19
CA GLY A 138 -10.86 -5.12 16.11
C GLY A 138 -10.07 -3.87 16.49
N ILE A 139 -9.27 -3.38 15.54
CA ILE A 139 -8.56 -2.10 15.64
C ILE A 139 -9.52 -0.99 15.22
N ASP A 140 -10.42 -0.61 16.13
CA ASP A 140 -11.43 0.41 15.88
C ASP A 140 -10.81 1.73 15.40
N GLY A 141 -9.58 2.04 15.81
CA GLY A 141 -8.84 3.24 15.40
C GLY A 141 -8.76 3.43 13.88
N LEU A 142 -8.67 2.35 13.10
CA LEU A 142 -8.67 2.41 11.63
C LEU A 142 -9.99 2.91 11.04
N LEU A 143 -11.08 2.71 11.77
CA LEU A 143 -12.44 3.11 11.41
C LEU A 143 -12.84 4.44 12.08
N THR A 144 -11.89 5.16 12.65
CA THR A 144 -12.08 6.52 13.19
C THR A 144 -11.22 7.51 12.40
N PRO A 145 -11.60 8.81 12.32
CA PRO A 145 -10.78 9.81 11.66
C PRO A 145 -9.30 9.76 12.10
N PRO A 146 -8.34 9.90 11.16
CA PRO A 146 -8.50 10.23 9.74
C PRO A 146 -8.88 9.05 8.82
N TYR A 147 -9.16 7.87 9.40
CA TYR A 147 -9.40 6.59 8.73
C TYR A 147 -8.18 6.00 8.02
N GLY A 148 -8.05 4.67 8.09
CA GLY A 148 -6.91 3.97 7.51
C GLY A 148 -5.58 4.35 8.18
N LEU A 149 -4.48 4.23 7.44
CA LEU A 149 -3.12 4.52 7.93
C LEU A 149 -2.35 5.35 6.91
N SER A 150 -1.62 6.34 7.42
CA SER A 150 -0.73 7.20 6.64
C SER A 150 0.59 6.51 6.25
N LEU A 151 1.40 7.18 5.42
CA LEU A 151 2.72 6.68 5.01
C LEU A 151 3.65 6.44 6.20
N SER A 152 3.67 7.37 7.17
CA SER A 152 4.46 7.25 8.40
C SER A 152 3.95 6.13 9.30
N GLN A 153 2.63 5.99 9.45
CA GLN A 153 2.02 4.91 10.25
C GLN A 153 2.31 3.52 9.69
N ILE A 154 2.18 3.29 8.38
CA ILE A 154 2.52 1.97 7.78
C ILE A 154 4.02 1.68 7.87
N THR A 155 4.86 2.70 7.76
CA THR A 155 6.32 2.55 7.95
C THR A 155 6.63 2.11 9.37
N ALA A 156 6.01 2.73 10.38
CA ALA A 156 6.13 2.34 11.77
C ALA A 156 5.59 0.92 12.02
N LEU A 157 4.43 0.57 11.45
CA LEU A 157 3.84 -0.77 11.55
C LEU A 157 4.80 -1.84 11.03
N LEU A 158 5.36 -1.66 9.83
CA LEU A 158 6.33 -2.59 9.28
C LEU A 158 7.57 -2.71 10.17
N ASN A 159 8.12 -1.59 10.64
CA ASN A 159 9.29 -1.60 11.53
C ASN A 159 9.02 -2.28 12.88
N CYS A 160 7.79 -2.23 13.42
CA CYS A 160 7.42 -2.99 14.61
C CYS A 160 7.55 -4.51 14.46
N HIS A 161 7.52 -5.05 13.24
CA HIS A 161 7.73 -6.47 12.96
C HIS A 161 9.14 -6.78 12.46
N LEU A 162 9.73 -5.85 11.69
CA LEU A 162 11.06 -6.03 11.12
C LEU A 162 12.17 -5.90 12.19
N GLN A 163 11.98 -5.00 13.16
CA GLN A 163 12.98 -4.70 14.19
C GLN A 163 12.79 -5.50 15.49
N SER A 164 11.67 -6.21 15.66
CA SER A 164 11.35 -6.94 16.90
C SER A 164 12.08 -8.28 17.04
N THR A 165 13.08 -8.57 16.20
CA THR A 165 13.59 -9.92 15.98
C THR A 165 15.11 -9.96 16.01
N LYS A 166 15.67 -11.16 16.14
CA LYS A 166 17.09 -11.46 16.40
C LYS A 166 18.07 -10.93 15.33
N ASP A 167 17.56 -10.32 14.27
CA ASP A 167 18.29 -9.68 13.18
C ASP A 167 17.65 -8.33 12.85
N SER A 168 18.27 -7.24 13.31
CA SER A 168 17.80 -5.86 13.08
C SER A 168 18.24 -5.28 11.73
N SER A 169 18.67 -6.12 10.78
CA SER A 169 19.10 -5.68 9.45
C SER A 169 17.94 -5.29 8.54
N TRP A 170 16.72 -5.76 8.82
CA TRP A 170 15.55 -5.37 8.06
C TRP A 170 14.99 -4.03 8.52
N THR A 171 14.73 -3.14 7.56
CA THR A 171 14.13 -1.83 7.83
C THR A 171 13.10 -1.49 6.76
N ALA A 172 12.08 -0.74 7.16
CA ALA A 172 11.15 -0.07 6.26
C ALA A 172 11.47 1.43 6.24
N THR A 173 11.69 1.97 5.03
CA THR A 173 12.01 3.39 4.81
C THR A 173 10.96 4.05 3.93
N ALA A 174 10.34 5.12 4.43
CA ALA A 174 9.41 5.94 3.67
C ALA A 174 10.13 6.89 2.70
N HIS A 175 9.57 7.00 1.50
CA HIS A 175 10.02 7.89 0.44
C HIS A 175 8.85 8.73 -0.05
N TYR A 176 8.80 9.98 0.40
CA TYR A 176 7.80 10.96 0.00
C TYR A 176 8.07 11.44 -1.43
N VAL A 177 7.02 11.47 -2.25
CA VAL A 177 7.08 11.93 -3.64
C VAL A 177 6.44 13.31 -3.67
N ASP A 178 7.25 14.35 -3.80
CA ASP A 178 6.77 15.73 -3.96
C ASP A 178 7.29 16.29 -5.27
N SER A 179 6.37 16.73 -6.13
CA SER A 179 6.71 17.35 -7.41
C SER A 179 7.11 18.82 -7.30
N ALA A 180 6.84 19.49 -6.18
CA ALA A 180 7.07 20.92 -6.00
C ALA A 180 8.44 21.26 -5.38
N SER A 181 9.15 20.28 -4.83
CA SER A 181 10.42 20.50 -4.13
C SER A 181 11.64 20.06 -4.95
N TRP A 182 12.61 20.97 -5.08
CA TRP A 182 13.85 20.79 -5.84
C TRP A 182 14.82 19.76 -5.24
N SER A 183 14.65 19.39 -3.97
CA SER A 183 15.47 18.40 -3.26
C SER A 183 14.88 16.97 -3.30
N MET A 184 13.72 16.77 -3.94
CA MET A 184 12.90 15.58 -3.76
C MET A 184 12.85 14.61 -4.95
N ILE A 185 12.17 13.47 -4.75
CA ILE A 185 12.16 12.31 -5.63
C ILE A 185 11.35 12.61 -6.89
N GLY A 186 12.02 12.97 -7.99
CA GLY A 186 11.41 13.01 -9.32
C GLY A 186 11.15 11.62 -9.91
N ILE A 187 10.38 11.57 -11.01
CA ILE A 187 9.98 10.31 -11.66
C ILE A 187 11.15 9.39 -12.03
N ALA A 188 12.29 9.95 -12.47
CA ALA A 188 13.48 9.16 -12.80
C ALA A 188 14.04 8.45 -11.56
N LYS A 189 14.09 9.14 -10.41
CA LYS A 189 14.55 8.59 -9.14
C LYS A 189 13.57 7.57 -8.57
N MET A 190 12.26 7.84 -8.67
CA MET A 190 11.22 6.88 -8.34
C MET A 190 11.37 5.59 -9.16
N ARG A 191 11.44 5.69 -10.50
CA ARG A 191 11.66 4.52 -11.37
C ARG A 191 12.91 3.76 -10.96
N PHE A 192 14.01 4.46 -10.68
CA PHE A 192 15.26 3.84 -10.25
C PHE A 192 15.10 3.08 -8.93
N HIS A 193 14.58 3.73 -7.88
CA HIS A 193 14.35 3.11 -6.57
C HIS A 193 13.48 1.86 -6.67
N LEU A 194 12.31 1.98 -7.30
CA LEU A 194 11.36 0.85 -7.39
C LEU A 194 11.92 -0.32 -8.21
N LYS A 195 12.58 -0.04 -9.33
CA LYS A 195 13.21 -1.08 -10.16
C LYS A 195 14.41 -1.72 -9.47
N HIS A 196 15.15 -0.97 -8.66
CA HIS A 196 16.27 -1.51 -7.90
C HIS A 196 15.77 -2.46 -6.82
N ALA A 197 14.77 -2.03 -6.03
CA ALA A 197 14.11 -2.86 -5.03
C ALA A 197 13.52 -4.15 -5.63
N LEU A 198 12.77 -4.06 -6.74
CA LEU A 198 12.18 -5.24 -7.41
C LEU A 198 13.20 -6.25 -7.95
N LYS A 199 14.48 -5.87 -8.08
CA LYS A 199 15.56 -6.79 -8.48
C LYS A 199 16.25 -7.45 -7.30
N ASP A 200 16.13 -6.86 -6.12
CA ASP A 200 16.78 -7.34 -4.92
C ASP A 200 15.86 -8.36 -4.21
N PRO A 201 16.26 -9.64 -4.11
CA PRO A 201 15.45 -10.64 -3.39
C PRO A 201 15.23 -10.29 -1.91
N ASN A 202 16.07 -9.43 -1.33
CA ASN A 202 15.98 -8.94 0.04
C ASN A 202 15.31 -7.57 0.15
N SER A 203 14.51 -7.18 -0.85
CA SER A 203 13.74 -5.94 -0.82
C SER A 203 12.29 -6.16 -1.22
N ARG A 204 11.40 -5.28 -0.77
CA ARG A 204 10.00 -5.18 -1.22
C ARG A 204 9.57 -3.72 -1.30
N VAL A 205 8.52 -3.47 -2.09
CA VAL A 205 7.96 -2.14 -2.27
C VAL A 205 6.47 -2.12 -1.94
N LEU A 206 6.07 -1.12 -1.18
CA LEU A 206 4.68 -0.79 -0.87
C LEU A 206 4.39 0.65 -1.29
N LEU A 207 3.26 0.92 -1.96
CA LEU A 207 2.91 2.25 -2.43
C LEU A 207 1.72 2.83 -1.66
N ASN A 208 1.76 4.13 -1.40
CA ASN A 208 0.60 4.94 -1.07
C ASN A 208 0.34 5.95 -2.20
N TYR A 209 -0.85 5.92 -2.79
CA TYR A 209 -1.15 6.74 -3.97
C TYR A 209 -2.63 7.12 -4.03
N ASP A 210 -2.95 8.17 -4.76
CA ASP A 210 -4.32 8.56 -5.09
C ASP A 210 -4.85 7.79 -6.30
N ARG A 211 -5.93 7.02 -6.10
CA ARG A 211 -6.60 6.24 -7.15
C ARG A 211 -7.11 7.09 -8.30
N TRP A 212 -7.61 8.29 -8.02
CA TRP A 212 -8.17 9.18 -9.03
C TRP A 212 -7.13 9.51 -10.10
N LYS A 213 -5.89 9.81 -9.69
CA LYS A 213 -4.78 10.15 -10.61
C LYS A 213 -4.42 9.01 -11.55
N ILE A 214 -4.58 7.76 -11.12
CA ILE A 214 -4.31 6.60 -11.97
C ILE A 214 -5.52 6.13 -12.78
N GLY A 215 -6.66 6.81 -12.65
CA GLY A 215 -7.89 6.53 -13.40
C GLY A 215 -8.78 5.46 -12.76
N GLN A 216 -8.70 5.30 -11.44
CA GLN A 216 -9.62 4.48 -10.64
C GLN A 216 -10.51 5.36 -9.77
N THR A 217 -11.69 4.87 -9.42
CA THR A 217 -12.58 5.53 -8.45
C THR A 217 -12.07 5.41 -7.01
N GLY A 218 -12.15 6.51 -6.27
CA GLY A 218 -11.75 6.67 -4.87
C GLY A 218 -10.51 7.54 -4.73
N SER A 219 -10.08 7.71 -3.48
CA SER A 219 -8.95 8.56 -3.10
C SER A 219 -7.71 7.71 -2.71
N GLY A 220 -7.04 8.04 -1.61
CA GLY A 220 -5.83 7.39 -1.14
C GLY A 220 -5.97 5.88 -0.98
N HIS A 221 -4.96 5.15 -1.43
CA HIS A 221 -4.95 3.68 -1.40
C HIS A 221 -3.54 3.12 -1.23
N TRP A 222 -3.47 1.84 -0.90
CA TRP A 222 -2.25 1.09 -0.67
C TRP A 222 -2.17 -0.17 -1.53
N ALA A 223 -1.01 -0.43 -2.13
CA ALA A 223 -0.77 -1.67 -2.85
C ALA A 223 0.72 -2.05 -2.84
N PRO A 224 1.06 -3.35 -2.63
CA PRO A 224 2.40 -3.86 -2.92
C PRO A 224 2.73 -3.75 -4.41
N VAL A 225 4.00 -3.64 -4.76
CA VAL A 225 4.45 -3.71 -6.16
C VAL A 225 4.93 -5.12 -6.46
N GLY A 226 4.30 -5.78 -7.44
CA GLY A 226 4.65 -7.13 -7.84
C GLY A 226 5.67 -7.20 -8.98
N SER A 227 5.73 -6.18 -9.85
CA SER A 227 6.60 -6.21 -11.02
C SER A 227 6.79 -4.86 -11.70
N TYR A 228 7.73 -4.83 -12.65
CA TYR A 228 7.92 -3.76 -13.63
C TYR A 228 8.05 -4.32 -15.05
N SER A 229 7.33 -3.71 -15.99
CA SER A 229 7.35 -4.03 -17.42
C SER A 229 8.07 -2.92 -18.20
N HIS A 230 9.16 -3.28 -18.89
CA HIS A 230 9.84 -2.34 -19.79
C HIS A 230 9.00 -1.96 -21.00
N THR A 231 8.21 -2.90 -21.53
CA THR A 231 7.37 -2.68 -22.72
C THR A 231 6.31 -1.61 -22.46
N LEU A 232 5.73 -1.62 -21.25
CA LEU A 232 4.72 -0.65 -20.86
C LEU A 232 5.33 0.60 -20.19
N ASP A 233 6.55 0.49 -19.66
CA ASP A 233 7.08 1.38 -18.62
C ASP A 233 6.02 1.58 -17.54
N ALA A 234 5.63 0.45 -16.93
CA ALA A 234 4.56 0.34 -15.95
C ALA A 234 4.94 -0.58 -14.80
N PHE A 235 4.41 -0.27 -13.62
CA PHE A 235 4.52 -1.11 -12.43
C PHE A 235 3.22 -1.90 -12.22
N LEU A 236 3.35 -3.16 -11.80
CA LEU A 236 2.21 -3.98 -11.41
C LEU A 236 1.87 -3.73 -9.94
N LEU A 237 0.70 -3.15 -9.69
CA LEU A 237 0.17 -2.94 -8.35
C LEU A 237 -0.69 -4.14 -7.96
N MET A 238 -0.36 -4.76 -6.83
CA MET A 238 -1.07 -5.90 -6.27
C MET A 238 -2.27 -5.39 -5.47
N GLU A 239 -3.46 -5.40 -6.09
CA GLU A 239 -4.67 -4.78 -5.53
C GLU A 239 -5.29 -5.56 -4.35
N VAL A 240 -5.23 -5.00 -3.16
CA VAL A 240 -5.84 -5.57 -1.94
C VAL A 240 -7.37 -5.36 -1.90
N ALA A 241 -7.91 -4.38 -2.63
CA ALA A 241 -9.34 -4.17 -2.80
C ALA A 241 -9.91 -5.11 -3.88
N LYS A 242 -9.70 -6.41 -3.72
CA LYS A 242 -9.98 -7.42 -4.77
C LYS A 242 -11.44 -7.49 -5.21
N TYR A 243 -12.36 -7.09 -4.32
CA TYR A 243 -13.79 -6.96 -4.62
C TYR A 243 -14.11 -5.77 -5.55
N LYS A 244 -13.17 -4.84 -5.73
CA LYS A 244 -13.34 -3.62 -6.55
C LYS A 244 -12.53 -3.67 -7.84
N TYR A 245 -11.27 -4.11 -7.79
CA TYR A 245 -10.39 -4.17 -8.96
C TYR A 245 -9.47 -5.40 -8.95
N PRO A 246 -9.16 -5.99 -10.13
CA PRO A 246 -7.98 -6.84 -10.30
C PRO A 246 -6.69 -6.04 -10.06
N SER A 247 -5.58 -6.74 -9.76
CA SER A 247 -4.23 -6.14 -9.83
C SER A 247 -4.01 -5.48 -11.18
N VAL A 248 -3.19 -4.43 -11.24
CA VAL A 248 -3.17 -3.53 -12.40
C VAL A 248 -1.76 -3.04 -12.75
N TRP A 249 -1.43 -3.06 -14.03
CA TRP A 249 -0.26 -2.38 -14.58
C TRP A 249 -0.55 -0.90 -14.76
N VAL A 250 0.19 -0.05 -14.04
CA VAL A 250 0.04 1.41 -14.08
C VAL A 250 1.29 2.03 -14.68
N PRO A 251 1.18 2.83 -15.77
CA PRO A 251 2.31 3.54 -16.35
C PRO A 251 3.04 4.40 -15.31
N SER A 252 4.37 4.40 -15.34
CA SER A 252 5.22 5.06 -14.34
C SER A 252 4.88 6.53 -14.12
N GLU A 253 4.49 7.26 -15.18
CA GLU A 253 4.08 8.67 -15.09
C GLU A 253 2.78 8.85 -14.31
N ARG A 254 1.77 8.04 -14.61
CA ARG A 254 0.49 8.11 -13.87
C ARG A 254 0.68 7.71 -12.41
N LEU A 255 1.51 6.70 -12.16
CA LEU A 255 1.82 6.28 -10.80
C LEU A 255 2.58 7.38 -10.03
N PHE A 256 3.52 8.06 -10.69
CA PHE A 256 4.20 9.22 -10.12
C PHE A 256 3.20 10.33 -9.76
N ASP A 257 2.29 10.66 -10.67
CA ASP A 257 1.25 11.68 -10.42
C ASP A 257 0.31 11.29 -9.27
N GLY A 258 0.02 10.00 -9.09
CA GLY A 258 -0.76 9.50 -7.96
C GLY A 258 -0.01 9.51 -6.62
N MET A 259 1.31 9.35 -6.64
CA MET A 259 2.14 9.44 -5.43
C MET A 259 2.53 10.89 -5.11
N SER A 260 2.50 11.80 -6.08
CA SER A 260 2.81 13.23 -5.87
C SER A 260 1.66 14.05 -5.29
N THR A 261 0.50 13.43 -5.05
CA THR A 261 -0.62 14.06 -4.36
C THR A 261 -0.36 14.20 -2.87
N THR A 262 -1.07 15.12 -2.23
CA THR A 262 -1.06 15.33 -0.80
C THR A 262 -2.06 14.42 -0.08
N ASP A 263 -1.67 13.88 1.06
CA ASP A 263 -2.55 13.35 2.09
C ASP A 263 -2.82 14.46 3.11
N ASP A 264 -4.08 14.85 3.27
CA ASP A 264 -4.48 15.96 4.15
C ASP A 264 -4.16 15.69 5.64
N CYS A 265 -4.08 14.41 6.05
CA CYS A 265 -3.63 14.00 7.38
C CYS A 265 -2.56 12.91 7.28
N GLY A 266 -1.52 13.16 6.46
CA GLY A 266 -0.40 12.24 6.30
C GLY A 266 0.50 12.15 7.55
N GLU A 267 0.57 13.19 8.36
CA GLU A 267 1.28 13.19 9.65
C GLU A 267 0.40 13.78 10.75
N TRP A 268 0.36 13.11 11.90
CA TRP A 268 -0.43 13.53 13.06
C TRP A 268 0.10 12.86 14.32
N ASN A 269 -0.38 13.25 15.51
CA ASN A 269 0.15 12.74 16.79
C ASN A 269 -0.43 11.35 17.15
N PHE A 270 -0.18 10.35 16.31
CA PHE A 270 -0.63 8.97 16.54
C PHE A 270 0.29 8.19 17.52
N PRO A 271 -0.24 7.17 18.21
CA PRO A 271 -1.68 6.91 18.41
C PRO A 271 -2.31 7.84 19.47
N ALA A 272 -1.50 8.54 20.26
CA ALA A 272 -1.91 9.21 21.48
C ALA A 272 -3.05 10.23 21.30
N ALA A 273 -3.07 11.01 20.21
CA ALA A 273 -4.16 11.96 19.98
C ALA A 273 -5.50 11.26 19.70
N GLN A 274 -5.48 10.08 19.08
CA GLN A 274 -6.69 9.30 18.80
C GLN A 274 -7.31 8.71 20.09
N ASP A 275 -6.49 8.43 21.11
CA ASP A 275 -6.97 8.01 22.43
C ASP A 275 -7.79 9.11 23.12
N THR A 276 -7.56 10.38 22.78
CA THR A 276 -8.28 11.52 23.36
C THR A 276 -9.65 11.80 22.72
N LEU A 277 -9.98 11.09 21.63
CA LEU A 277 -11.25 11.26 20.95
C LEU A 277 -12.41 10.73 21.78
N SER A 278 -13.51 11.49 21.82
CA SER A 278 -14.77 11.04 22.40
C SER A 278 -15.40 9.95 21.54
N ARG A 279 -16.36 9.22 22.10
CA ARG A 279 -17.14 8.24 21.33
C ARG A 279 -17.86 8.89 20.13
N GLU A 280 -18.34 10.13 20.29
CA GLU A 280 -19.01 10.88 19.23
C GLU A 280 -18.04 11.26 18.11
N GLU A 281 -16.86 11.78 18.46
CA GLU A 281 -15.80 12.14 17.50
C GLU A 281 -15.34 10.90 16.68
N ARG A 282 -15.25 9.73 17.33
CA ARG A 282 -14.87 8.47 16.68
C ARG A 282 -15.91 7.95 15.69
N LEU A 283 -17.19 8.09 16.04
CA LEU A 283 -18.30 7.50 15.29
C LEU A 283 -18.98 8.48 14.32
N SER A 284 -18.59 9.75 14.35
CA SER A 284 -19.23 10.78 13.57
C SER A 284 -19.14 10.54 12.07
N THR A 285 -20.23 10.84 11.38
CA THR A 285 -20.31 10.92 9.92
C THR A 285 -20.50 12.36 9.42
N SER A 286 -20.45 13.35 10.32
CA SER A 286 -20.69 14.76 10.00
C SER A 286 -19.41 15.41 9.46
N PRO A 287 -19.45 16.10 8.30
CA PRO A 287 -18.28 16.83 7.77
C PRO A 287 -17.70 17.83 8.78
N ARG A 288 -18.56 18.54 9.51
CA ARG A 288 -18.15 19.54 10.49
C ARG A 288 -17.43 18.89 11.67
N GLU A 289 -17.94 17.78 12.17
CA GLU A 289 -17.32 17.06 13.28
C GLU A 289 -16.00 16.42 12.84
N TYR A 290 -15.92 15.92 11.60
CA TYR A 290 -14.67 15.45 11.01
C TYR A 290 -13.62 16.55 10.97
N GLU A 291 -13.92 17.74 10.45
CA GLU A 291 -12.98 18.88 10.44
C GLU A 291 -12.47 19.23 11.85
N THR A 292 -13.37 19.23 12.85
CA THR A 292 -12.95 19.47 14.25
C THR A 292 -12.09 18.35 14.81
N THR A 293 -12.36 17.10 14.43
CA THR A 293 -11.62 15.92 14.88
C THR A 293 -10.22 15.90 14.27
N ILE A 294 -10.10 16.13 12.95
CA ILE A 294 -8.82 16.26 12.25
C ILE A 294 -7.97 17.38 12.85
N SER A 295 -8.58 18.51 13.23
CA SER A 295 -7.90 19.60 13.93
C SER A 295 -7.36 19.17 15.30
N LYS A 296 -8.15 18.40 16.07
CA LYS A 296 -7.76 17.87 17.39
C LYS A 296 -6.64 16.83 17.31
N LEU A 297 -6.55 16.09 16.20
CA LEU A 297 -5.45 15.15 15.92
C LEU A 297 -4.14 15.85 15.53
N CYS A 298 -4.15 17.17 15.34
CA CYS A 298 -3.02 17.97 14.86
C CYS A 298 -2.52 17.48 13.48
N CYS A 299 -3.45 17.12 12.60
CA CYS A 299 -3.14 16.67 11.25
C CYS A 299 -2.33 17.71 10.47
N LYS A 300 -1.30 17.21 9.79
CA LYS A 300 -0.48 17.94 8.84
C LYS A 300 -0.53 17.21 7.52
N SER A 301 -0.63 18.01 6.47
CA SER A 301 -0.62 17.51 5.11
C SER A 301 0.79 17.07 4.72
N GLU A 302 0.92 15.86 4.20
CA GLU A 302 2.19 15.33 3.71
C GLU A 302 2.00 14.72 2.31
N PRO A 303 3.02 14.74 1.44
CA PRO A 303 2.95 14.04 0.17
C PRO A 303 2.73 12.53 0.38
N ARG A 304 2.13 11.87 -0.60
CA ARG A 304 2.12 10.41 -0.66
C ARG A 304 3.48 9.89 -1.15
N GLY A 305 3.58 8.60 -1.44
CA GLY A 305 4.86 8.02 -1.81
C GLY A 305 4.91 6.52 -1.71
N TYR A 306 6.08 6.00 -1.35
CA TYR A 306 6.31 4.57 -1.26
C TYR A 306 7.23 4.22 -0.11
N ILE A 307 7.18 2.97 0.30
CA ILE A 307 8.04 2.38 1.32
C ILE A 307 8.89 1.32 0.63
N ILE A 308 10.19 1.37 0.90
CA ILE A 308 11.11 0.29 0.57
C ILE A 308 11.42 -0.46 1.87
N ILE A 309 11.12 -1.75 1.85
CA ILE A 309 11.56 -2.70 2.85
C ILE A 309 12.85 -3.30 2.32
N SER A 310 13.92 -3.31 3.10
CA SER A 310 15.21 -3.87 2.67
C SER A 310 16.02 -4.41 3.84
N LYS A 311 16.82 -5.43 3.55
CA LYS A 311 17.86 -5.93 4.45
C LYS A 311 19.19 -5.18 4.22
N SER A 312 19.81 -4.67 5.28
CA SER A 312 21.13 -4.02 5.26
C SER A 312 22.29 -5.02 5.11
#